data_AF-A0A9Q7UD52-F1
#
_entry.id   AF-A0A9Q7UD52-F1
#
_cell.length_a   1.000
_cell.length_b   1.000
_cell.length_c   1.000
_cell.angle_alpha   90.00
_cell.angle_beta   90.00
_cell.angle_gamma   90.00
#
_symmetry.space_group_name_H-M   'P 1'
#
loop_
_entity.id
_entity.type
_entity.pdbx_description
1 polymer ?
#
loop_
_entity_poly.entity_id
_entity_poly.type
_entity_poly.pdbx_seq_one_letter_code
_entity_poly.pdbx_strand_id
1 'polypeptide(L)'
;MAFKLNVGLLALSLSLSLINLDGVSAGKATRYWDCCKPSASWGKKAPVYAPVDICKADGETLIDASTAESGQSGCNGGDQFMCNCMQPFDDSTDPTLALGFAAFTAGSEEATDCACYIAEFARDAQGKPMKRNKLLFQVTNTGGDVQSENIDFQIPGGGLGAFTQGCPAQWKTPASQWGETKGGVKEASQCKNLPESLQAGCKWRFSSWGDNPMMKGSPKRVKCPKSLIDRSGCQRKDDNSVGAYQGQTDAQNKAAKAMHKRDRSVCLGGGSSSGSKGKPEGYGSEAGESTGADNGAGSNPGLNPGSDSSAEGSQPRGYGTDGGEGSTDASYKSGDGSATPSPTSDGQPQVDGQNDGTSDANNGGAAVVPDGHKKMHKVCHKWR
;
A
#
# COMPACT_ATOMS: atom_id res chain seq x y z
N MET A 1 -65.49 -54.72 -20.18
CA MET A 1 -65.18 -53.39 -19.61
C MET A 1 -63.67 -53.34 -19.40
N ALA A 2 -62.95 -52.54 -20.18
CA ALA A 2 -61.49 -52.43 -20.11
C ALA A 2 -61.13 -51.03 -19.57
N PHE A 3 -60.54 -50.98 -18.38
CA PHE A 3 -60.04 -49.75 -17.78
C PHE A 3 -58.67 -49.39 -18.39
N LYS A 4 -58.62 -48.28 -19.14
CA LYS A 4 -57.37 -47.66 -19.58
C LYS A 4 -56.82 -46.79 -18.44
N LEU A 5 -55.64 -47.13 -17.91
CA LEU A 5 -54.85 -46.23 -17.09
C LEU A 5 -54.09 -45.27 -17.99
N ASN A 6 -54.42 -43.97 -17.92
CA ASN A 6 -53.60 -42.91 -18.49
C ASN A 6 -52.59 -42.45 -17.42
N VAL A 7 -51.31 -42.72 -17.64
CA VAL A 7 -50.22 -42.13 -16.85
C VAL A 7 -49.92 -40.75 -17.43
N GLY A 8 -50.40 -39.71 -16.75
CA GLY A 8 -50.06 -38.32 -17.06
C GLY A 8 -48.64 -38.01 -16.58
N LEU A 9 -47.76 -37.70 -17.51
CA LEU A 9 -46.39 -37.24 -17.24
C LEU A 9 -46.45 -35.80 -16.69
N LEU A 10 -46.27 -35.64 -15.37
CA LEU A 10 -46.17 -34.32 -14.74
C LEU A 10 -44.78 -33.73 -15.05
N ALA A 11 -44.70 -32.75 -15.94
CA ALA A 11 -43.48 -31.98 -16.15
C ALA A 11 -43.27 -31.03 -14.96
N LEU A 12 -42.38 -31.39 -14.04
CA LEU A 12 -41.85 -30.45 -13.05
C LEU A 12 -40.95 -29.43 -13.76
N SER A 13 -41.46 -28.23 -13.99
CA SER A 13 -40.61 -27.09 -14.34
C SER A 13 -39.75 -26.73 -13.12
N LEU A 14 -38.48 -27.14 -13.12
CA LEU A 14 -37.48 -26.57 -12.21
C LEU A 14 -37.25 -25.10 -12.63
N SER A 15 -38.04 -24.20 -12.07
CA SER A 15 -37.66 -22.80 -11.96
C SER A 15 -36.39 -22.74 -11.11
N LEU A 16 -35.23 -22.55 -11.76
CA LEU A 16 -34.00 -22.17 -11.09
C LEU A 16 -34.24 -20.81 -10.43
N SER A 17 -34.61 -20.84 -9.16
CA SER A 17 -34.50 -19.67 -8.29
C SER A 17 -33.03 -19.25 -8.31
N LEU A 18 -32.73 -18.13 -8.96
CA LEU A 18 -31.49 -17.41 -8.76
C LEU A 18 -31.39 -17.15 -7.26
N ILE A 19 -30.51 -17.88 -6.58
CA ILE A 19 -30.12 -17.59 -5.22
C ILE A 19 -29.35 -16.27 -5.33
N ASN A 20 -30.03 -15.16 -5.07
CA ASN A 20 -29.33 -13.93 -4.72
C ASN A 20 -28.57 -14.25 -3.44
N LEU A 21 -27.25 -14.32 -3.55
CA LEU A 21 -26.37 -14.41 -2.39
C LEU A 21 -26.37 -13.03 -1.70
N ASP A 22 -27.48 -12.69 -1.07
CA ASP A 22 -27.57 -11.56 -0.15
C ASP A 22 -26.73 -11.90 1.07
N GLY A 23 -25.53 -11.32 1.15
CA GLY A 23 -24.62 -11.57 2.29
C GLY A 23 -23.18 -11.11 2.11
N VAL A 24 -22.74 -10.80 0.89
CA VAL A 24 -21.45 -10.12 0.68
C VAL A 24 -21.70 -8.62 0.70
N SER A 25 -21.38 -7.96 1.82
CA SER A 25 -21.31 -6.50 1.85
C SER A 25 -20.18 -6.08 0.90
N ALA A 26 -20.54 -5.56 -0.27
CA ALA A 26 -19.54 -5.10 -1.23
C ALA A 26 -18.72 -3.96 -0.60
N GLY A 27 -17.42 -4.19 -0.46
CA GLY A 27 -16.49 -3.20 0.08
C GLY A 27 -16.41 -1.94 -0.78
N LYS A 28 -15.99 -0.85 -0.15
CA LYS A 28 -15.64 0.40 -0.84
C LYS A 28 -14.18 0.36 -1.25
N ALA A 29 -13.87 0.91 -2.41
CA ALA A 29 -12.50 1.28 -2.73
C ALA A 29 -12.26 2.75 -2.38
N THR A 30 -11.19 3.02 -1.64
CA THR A 30 -10.65 4.36 -1.39
C THR A 30 -9.31 4.52 -2.11
N ARG A 31 -8.62 5.63 -1.84
CA ARG A 31 -7.30 5.93 -2.40
C ARG A 31 -6.41 6.53 -1.33
N TYR A 32 -5.12 6.24 -1.42
CA TYR A 32 -4.10 6.87 -0.58
C TYR A 32 -2.74 6.88 -1.27
N TRP A 33 -1.85 7.73 -0.76
CA TRP A 33 -0.41 7.65 -0.99
C TRP A 33 0.27 8.42 0.13
N ASP A 34 0.77 7.71 1.14
CA ASP A 34 1.40 8.29 2.33
C ASP A 34 2.93 8.21 2.30
N CYS A 35 3.49 7.56 1.27
CA CYS A 35 4.91 7.31 1.06
C CYS A 35 5.56 6.37 2.09
N CYS A 36 4.79 5.81 3.03
CA CYS A 36 5.32 4.96 4.07
C CYS A 36 5.91 3.67 3.50
N LYS A 37 6.85 3.06 4.24
CA LYS A 37 7.21 1.67 4.05
C LYS A 37 5.93 0.79 4.16
N PRO A 38 5.53 0.07 3.11
CA PRO A 38 4.34 -0.80 3.16
C PRO A 38 4.51 -1.93 4.18
N SER A 39 3.44 -2.36 4.85
CA SER A 39 3.55 -3.40 5.89
C SER A 39 4.06 -4.75 5.37
N ALA A 40 3.74 -5.11 4.12
CA ALA A 40 4.25 -6.33 3.47
C ALA A 40 5.74 -6.27 3.11
N SER A 41 6.43 -5.17 3.42
CA SER A 41 7.88 -5.01 3.25
C SER A 41 8.68 -5.49 4.47
N TRP A 42 8.00 -5.77 5.58
CA TRP A 42 8.62 -6.38 6.75
C TRP A 42 8.73 -7.90 6.55
N GLY A 43 9.84 -8.46 7.00
CA GLY A 43 10.11 -9.89 6.93
C GLY A 43 9.09 -10.70 7.73
N LYS A 44 8.87 -11.95 7.29
CA LYS A 44 8.05 -12.96 7.99
C LYS A 44 6.57 -12.59 8.20
N LYS A 45 6.07 -11.54 7.54
CA LYS A 45 4.65 -11.19 7.56
C LYS A 45 3.77 -12.21 6.84
N ALA A 46 4.28 -12.81 5.78
CA ALA A 46 3.61 -13.82 4.98
C ALA A 46 4.60 -14.84 4.38
N PRO A 47 4.12 -16.02 3.91
CA PRO A 47 4.94 -16.99 3.20
C PRO A 47 5.25 -16.53 1.77
N VAL A 48 6.23 -15.63 1.64
CA VAL A 48 6.68 -15.05 0.36
C VAL A 48 8.11 -15.46 0.03
N TYR A 49 8.52 -15.32 -1.24
CA TYR A 49 9.91 -15.52 -1.65
C TYR A 49 10.81 -14.36 -1.23
N ALA A 50 10.29 -13.13 -1.25
CA ALA A 50 10.89 -11.92 -0.70
C ALA A 50 9.77 -10.96 -0.29
N PRO A 51 9.94 -10.11 0.74
CA PRO A 51 9.01 -9.04 1.07
C PRO A 51 8.88 -8.00 -0.06
N VAL A 52 7.91 -7.10 0.06
CA VAL A 52 7.77 -5.97 -0.87
C VAL A 52 9.02 -5.08 -0.82
N ASP A 53 9.50 -4.69 -2.01
CA ASP A 53 10.60 -3.77 -2.20
C ASP A 53 10.29 -2.39 -1.60
N ILE A 54 11.32 -1.81 -0.99
CA ILE A 54 11.32 -0.45 -0.47
C ILE A 54 12.45 0.35 -1.08
N CYS A 55 12.24 1.65 -1.20
CA CYS A 55 13.16 2.56 -1.86
C CYS A 55 13.69 3.62 -0.90
N LYS A 56 14.84 4.19 -1.28
CA LYS A 56 15.35 5.44 -0.70
C LYS A 56 14.43 6.61 -1.04
N ALA A 57 14.80 7.80 -0.57
CA ALA A 57 14.03 9.02 -0.77
C ALA A 57 13.70 9.34 -2.25
N ASP A 58 14.56 8.94 -3.20
CA ASP A 58 14.31 9.10 -4.64
C ASP A 58 13.11 8.26 -5.15
N GLY A 59 12.67 7.27 -4.37
CA GLY A 59 11.60 6.35 -4.74
C GLY A 59 11.98 5.34 -5.82
N GLU A 60 13.27 5.22 -6.19
CA GLU A 60 13.75 4.36 -7.25
C GLU A 60 14.84 3.40 -6.78
N THR A 61 15.82 3.91 -6.02
CA THR A 61 16.95 3.14 -5.50
C THR A 61 16.45 2.22 -4.40
N LEU A 62 16.57 0.92 -4.62
CA LEU A 62 16.19 -0.09 -3.63
C LEU A 62 17.04 0.02 -2.36
N ILE A 63 16.39 -0.18 -1.22
CA ILE A 63 17.07 -0.48 0.04
C ILE A 63 17.53 -1.93 -0.02
N ASP A 64 18.78 -2.19 0.36
CA ASP A 64 19.34 -3.54 0.36
C ASP A 64 18.59 -4.43 1.34
N ALA A 65 18.27 -5.66 0.92
CA ALA A 65 17.51 -6.61 1.73
C ALA A 65 18.14 -6.91 3.10
N SER A 66 19.48 -6.84 3.21
CA SER A 66 20.20 -7.00 4.48
C SER A 66 19.95 -5.87 5.48
N THR A 67 19.56 -4.68 5.01
CA THR A 67 19.29 -3.49 5.82
C THR A 67 17.80 -3.15 5.90
N ALA A 68 17.00 -3.68 4.98
CA ALA A 68 15.56 -3.44 4.88
C ALA A 68 14.84 -3.78 6.18
N GLU A 69 15.17 -4.92 6.80
CA GLU A 69 14.49 -5.40 8.01
C GLU A 69 14.82 -4.55 9.25
N SER A 70 16.07 -4.13 9.40
CA SER A 70 16.51 -3.35 10.57
C SER A 70 16.24 -1.86 10.47
N GLY A 71 16.01 -1.34 9.25
CA GLY A 71 15.76 0.08 9.05
C GLY A 71 14.28 0.46 9.21
N GLN A 72 14.06 1.75 9.43
CA GLN A 72 12.78 2.29 9.84
C GLN A 72 12.03 2.93 8.67
N SER A 73 10.69 2.87 8.71
CA SER A 73 9.84 3.61 7.78
C SER A 73 10.13 5.12 7.87
N GLY A 74 10.13 5.81 6.73
CA GLY A 74 10.17 7.28 6.71
C GLY A 74 9.02 7.93 7.48
N CYS A 75 7.88 7.24 7.59
CA CYS A 75 6.76 7.67 8.43
C CYS A 75 7.04 7.58 9.94
N ASN A 76 8.11 6.91 10.34
CA ASN A 76 8.56 6.75 11.72
C ASN A 76 9.97 7.32 11.92
N GLY A 77 10.37 8.29 11.08
CA GLY A 77 11.66 8.99 11.19
C GLY A 77 12.85 8.26 10.55
N GLY A 78 12.61 7.17 9.82
CA GLY A 78 13.63 6.47 9.04
C GLY A 78 13.80 7.01 7.62
N ASP A 79 14.39 6.18 6.76
CA ASP A 79 14.79 6.52 5.39
C ASP A 79 14.26 5.54 4.33
N GLN A 80 13.33 4.65 4.74
CA GLN A 80 12.72 3.65 3.88
C GLN A 80 11.31 4.06 3.47
N PHE A 81 11.07 4.16 2.17
CA PHE A 81 9.84 4.66 1.58
C PHE A 81 9.27 3.70 0.54
N MET A 82 8.02 3.92 0.15
CA MET A 82 7.39 3.24 -0.97
C MET A 82 8.08 3.59 -2.29
N CYS A 83 8.28 2.61 -3.17
CA CYS A 83 8.86 2.85 -4.50
C CYS A 83 7.85 3.50 -5.48
N ASN A 84 8.33 4.44 -6.29
CA ASN A 84 7.55 5.18 -7.29
C ASN A 84 6.82 4.25 -8.26
N CYS A 85 7.42 3.11 -8.61
CA CYS A 85 6.84 2.22 -9.59
C CYS A 85 5.67 1.38 -9.08
N MET A 86 5.32 1.47 -7.78
CA MET A 86 4.09 0.90 -7.21
C MET A 86 2.88 1.85 -7.37
N GLN A 87 2.84 2.55 -8.50
CA GLN A 87 1.73 3.38 -8.96
C GLN A 87 0.72 2.56 -9.80
N PRO A 88 -0.50 3.07 -10.01
CA PRO A 88 -1.48 2.40 -10.86
C PRO A 88 -1.07 2.49 -12.34
N PHE A 89 -1.41 1.46 -13.12
CA PHE A 89 -1.16 1.41 -14.56
C PHE A 89 -2.24 0.61 -15.28
N ASP A 90 -2.33 0.79 -16.59
CA ASP A 90 -3.34 0.19 -17.43
C ASP A 90 -2.83 -1.10 -18.10
N ASP A 91 -3.73 -2.05 -18.33
CA ASP A 91 -3.49 -3.11 -19.31
C ASP A 91 -3.62 -2.53 -20.72
N SER A 92 -2.71 -2.90 -21.63
CA SER A 92 -2.69 -2.37 -22.99
C SER A 92 -3.64 -3.08 -23.95
N THR A 93 -4.14 -4.26 -23.58
CA THR A 93 -5.03 -5.10 -24.40
C THR A 93 -6.49 -4.94 -23.99
N ASP A 94 -6.76 -4.87 -22.69
CA ASP A 94 -8.09 -4.67 -22.15
C ASP A 94 -8.31 -3.21 -21.71
N PRO A 95 -9.12 -2.42 -22.43
CA PRO A 95 -9.33 -0.99 -22.15
C PRO A 95 -10.07 -0.73 -20.83
N THR A 96 -10.59 -1.77 -20.18
CA THR A 96 -11.32 -1.69 -18.91
C THR A 96 -10.52 -2.18 -17.70
N LEU A 97 -9.37 -2.81 -17.94
CA LEU A 97 -8.52 -3.36 -16.89
C LEU A 97 -7.39 -2.39 -16.52
N ALA A 98 -7.22 -2.20 -15.22
CA ALA A 98 -6.05 -1.58 -14.63
C ALA A 98 -5.44 -2.52 -13.58
N LEU A 99 -4.19 -2.22 -13.24
CA LEU A 99 -3.39 -2.92 -12.26
C LEU A 99 -2.79 -1.94 -11.25
N GLY A 100 -2.43 -2.45 -10.09
CA GLY A 100 -1.67 -1.67 -9.10
C GLY A 100 -1.58 -2.36 -7.75
N PHE A 101 -1.50 -1.54 -6.70
CA PHE A 101 -1.19 -1.98 -5.35
C PHE A 101 -2.17 -1.37 -4.36
N ALA A 102 -2.49 -2.10 -3.30
CA ALA A 102 -3.47 -1.62 -2.32
C ALA A 102 -3.10 -1.99 -0.88
N ALA A 103 -3.63 -1.21 0.05
CA ALA A 103 -3.90 -1.72 1.38
C ALA A 103 -5.24 -2.48 1.37
N PHE A 104 -5.31 -3.62 2.03
CA PHE A 104 -6.52 -4.44 2.07
C PHE A 104 -6.93 -4.73 3.51
N THR A 105 -8.21 -4.60 3.82
CA THR A 105 -8.73 -4.72 5.19
C THR A 105 -9.34 -6.09 5.52
N ALA A 106 -9.33 -7.03 4.58
CA ALA A 106 -9.80 -8.39 4.79
C ALA A 106 -8.65 -9.35 5.08
N GLY A 107 -8.89 -10.32 5.96
CA GLY A 107 -7.91 -11.34 6.32
C GLY A 107 -6.77 -10.83 7.22
N SER A 108 -5.84 -11.72 7.55
CA SER A 108 -4.58 -11.37 8.21
C SER A 108 -3.49 -11.04 7.19
N GLU A 109 -2.48 -10.26 7.59
CA GLU A 109 -1.27 -10.02 6.80
C GLU A 109 -0.65 -11.34 6.28
N GLU A 110 -0.61 -12.38 7.12
CA GLU A 110 -0.11 -13.69 6.70
C GLU A 110 -0.88 -14.29 5.51
N ALA A 111 -2.20 -14.08 5.48
CA ALA A 111 -3.07 -14.56 4.41
C ALA A 111 -3.04 -13.67 3.16
N THR A 112 -2.89 -12.35 3.32
CA THR A 112 -3.12 -11.39 2.24
C THR A 112 -1.88 -10.66 1.75
N ASP A 113 -0.81 -10.54 2.52
CA ASP A 113 0.37 -9.82 2.06
C ASP A 113 0.94 -10.48 0.80
N CYS A 114 1.15 -9.64 -0.21
CA CYS A 114 1.57 -9.97 -1.57
C CYS A 114 0.61 -10.84 -2.38
N ALA A 115 -0.59 -11.11 -1.87
CA ALA A 115 -1.65 -11.74 -2.63
C ALA A 115 -2.21 -10.77 -3.68
N CYS A 116 -2.59 -11.31 -4.84
CA CYS A 116 -3.30 -10.60 -5.88
C CYS A 116 -4.79 -10.95 -5.93
N TYR A 117 -5.61 -9.95 -6.24
CA TYR A 117 -7.05 -10.06 -6.35
C TYR A 117 -7.55 -9.29 -7.58
N ILE A 118 -8.70 -9.70 -8.10
CA ILE A 118 -9.47 -8.93 -9.09
C ILE A 118 -10.72 -8.36 -8.41
N ALA A 119 -10.89 -7.04 -8.51
CA ALA A 119 -12.11 -6.33 -8.11
C ALA A 119 -12.79 -5.74 -9.35
N GLU A 120 -14.12 -5.67 -9.32
CA GLU A 120 -14.92 -5.09 -10.39
C GLU A 120 -15.81 -3.98 -9.85
N PHE A 121 -15.97 -2.93 -10.65
CA PHE A 121 -16.73 -1.73 -10.31
C PHE A 121 -17.81 -1.48 -11.37
N ALA A 122 -18.87 -0.79 -10.98
CA ALA A 122 -19.91 -0.36 -11.91
C ALA A 122 -19.73 1.11 -12.31
N ARG A 123 -19.56 1.97 -11.30
CA ARG A 123 -19.49 3.43 -11.40
C ARG A 123 -18.61 3.95 -10.26
N ASP A 124 -18.14 5.18 -10.37
CA ASP A 124 -17.55 5.89 -9.22
C ASP A 124 -18.62 6.29 -8.19
N ALA A 125 -18.21 6.86 -7.05
CA ALA A 125 -19.14 7.28 -5.99
C ALA A 125 -20.16 8.34 -6.45
N GLN A 126 -19.88 9.05 -7.54
CA GLN A 126 -20.73 10.07 -8.15
C GLN A 126 -21.61 9.51 -9.28
N GLY A 127 -21.58 8.20 -9.51
CA GLY A 127 -22.37 7.55 -10.56
C GLY A 127 -21.79 7.72 -11.98
N LYS A 128 -20.58 8.23 -12.12
CA LYS A 128 -19.93 8.37 -13.43
C LYS A 128 -19.37 7.02 -13.89
N PRO A 129 -19.46 6.71 -15.20
CA PRO A 129 -18.77 5.55 -15.76
C PRO A 129 -17.27 5.64 -15.53
N MET A 130 -16.67 4.51 -15.16
CA MET A 130 -15.22 4.40 -15.00
C MET A 130 -14.63 3.81 -16.28
N LYS A 131 -13.54 4.40 -16.77
CA LYS A 131 -12.80 3.84 -17.91
C LYS A 131 -12.18 2.50 -17.51
N ARG A 132 -11.56 2.43 -16.33
CA ARG A 132 -10.95 1.24 -15.75
C ARG A 132 -11.85 0.71 -14.62
N ASN A 133 -12.84 -0.10 -14.99
CA ASN A 133 -13.81 -0.66 -14.06
C ASN A 133 -13.44 -2.07 -13.56
N LYS A 134 -12.29 -2.61 -13.96
CA LYS A 134 -11.68 -3.82 -13.40
C LYS A 134 -10.30 -3.48 -12.85
N LEU A 135 -10.01 -3.95 -11.65
CA LEU A 135 -8.74 -3.71 -10.98
C LEU A 135 -8.11 -5.02 -10.51
N LEU A 136 -6.97 -5.37 -11.09
CA LEU A 136 -6.14 -6.48 -10.69
C LEU A 136 -5.00 -5.95 -9.81
N PHE A 137 -5.10 -6.12 -8.50
CA PHE A 137 -4.18 -5.47 -7.55
C PHE A 137 -3.43 -6.47 -6.70
N GLN A 138 -2.23 -6.10 -6.28
CA GLN A 138 -1.47 -6.80 -5.25
C GLN A 138 -1.62 -6.07 -3.91
N VAL A 139 -1.85 -6.83 -2.84
CA VAL A 139 -1.87 -6.31 -1.47
C VAL A 139 -0.43 -6.12 -1.02
N THR A 140 -0.06 -4.89 -0.68
CA THR A 140 1.28 -4.59 -0.13
C THR A 140 1.21 -3.97 1.26
N ASN A 141 0.01 -3.73 1.77
CA ASN A 141 -0.22 -3.11 3.07
C ASN A 141 -1.55 -3.61 3.65
N THR A 142 -1.74 -3.43 4.95
CA THR A 142 -3.03 -3.67 5.62
C THR A 142 -3.68 -2.35 6.03
N GLY A 143 -4.98 -2.22 5.80
CA GLY A 143 -5.75 -1.06 6.26
C GLY A 143 -6.15 -1.19 7.74
N GLY A 144 -6.38 -0.06 8.42
CA GLY A 144 -6.66 -0.04 9.87
C GLY A 144 -7.98 -0.71 10.31
N ASP A 145 -8.97 -0.80 9.41
CA ASP A 145 -10.29 -1.35 9.72
C ASP A 145 -10.40 -2.84 9.33
N VAL A 146 -9.69 -3.70 10.05
CA VAL A 146 -9.63 -5.16 9.85
C VAL A 146 -10.95 -5.88 10.17
N GLN A 147 -11.97 -5.71 9.31
CA GLN A 147 -13.22 -6.50 9.31
C GLN A 147 -14.13 -6.23 8.10
N SER A 148 -13.63 -5.47 7.12
CA SER A 148 -14.36 -5.13 5.90
C SER A 148 -13.53 -5.52 4.69
N GLU A 149 -14.16 -5.80 3.55
CA GLU A 149 -13.43 -6.09 2.30
C GLU A 149 -13.07 -4.80 1.55
N ASN A 150 -12.79 -3.70 2.26
CA ASN A 150 -12.40 -2.44 1.65
C ASN A 150 -10.98 -2.51 1.08
N ILE A 151 -10.77 -1.78 -0.01
CA ILE A 151 -9.47 -1.62 -0.67
C ILE A 151 -9.08 -0.15 -0.55
N ASP A 152 -7.88 0.15 -0.02
CA ASP A 152 -7.30 1.49 -0.15
C ASP A 152 -6.24 1.46 -1.25
N PHE A 153 -6.56 1.98 -2.42
CA PHE A 153 -5.71 1.82 -3.60
C PHE A 153 -4.59 2.87 -3.63
N GLN A 154 -3.38 2.45 -3.97
CA GLN A 154 -2.22 3.32 -4.01
C GLN A 154 -2.28 4.22 -5.24
N ILE A 155 -2.57 5.51 -5.00
CA ILE A 155 -2.64 6.54 -6.03
C ILE A 155 -1.97 7.79 -5.48
N PRO A 156 -0.87 8.28 -6.09
CA PRO A 156 -0.28 9.54 -5.70
C PRO A 156 -1.27 10.70 -5.71
N GLY A 157 -1.27 11.50 -4.64
CA GLY A 157 -2.26 12.54 -4.45
C GLY A 157 -3.66 12.01 -4.09
N GLY A 158 -3.78 10.76 -3.65
CA GLY A 158 -5.01 10.18 -3.09
C GLY A 158 -5.29 10.60 -1.65
N GLY A 159 -4.30 11.19 -0.98
CA GLY A 159 -4.37 11.61 0.43
C GLY A 159 -3.33 10.88 1.26
N LEU A 160 -2.76 11.59 2.24
CA LEU A 160 -1.72 11.05 3.13
C LEU A 160 -2.29 10.18 4.26
N GLY A 161 -3.60 10.26 4.50
CA GLY A 161 -4.24 9.50 5.56
C GLY A 161 -3.71 9.84 6.96
N ALA A 162 -3.53 8.82 7.79
CA ALA A 162 -3.07 8.98 9.17
C ALA A 162 -1.59 9.36 9.29
N PHE A 163 -0.78 9.07 8.27
CA PHE A 163 0.68 9.26 8.29
C PHE A 163 1.08 10.47 7.46
N THR A 164 0.68 11.66 7.90
CA THR A 164 0.87 12.91 7.15
C THR A 164 2.33 13.34 6.99
N GLN A 165 3.25 12.74 7.74
CA GLN A 165 4.68 13.03 7.72
C GLN A 165 5.47 12.28 6.64
N GLY A 166 4.95 11.17 6.10
CA GLY A 166 5.72 10.27 5.23
C GLY A 166 6.21 10.94 3.96
N CYS A 167 5.28 11.42 3.13
CA CYS A 167 5.62 12.10 1.90
C CYS A 167 6.42 13.40 2.10
N PRO A 168 6.09 14.26 3.09
CA PRO A 168 6.95 15.38 3.45
C PRO A 168 8.38 14.98 3.81
N ALA A 169 8.57 13.90 4.56
CA ALA A 169 9.89 13.41 4.92
C ALA A 169 10.67 12.89 3.69
N GLN A 170 9.99 12.18 2.78
CA GLN A 170 10.59 11.66 1.55
C GLN A 170 11.03 12.79 0.61
N TRP A 171 10.08 13.66 0.26
CA TRP A 171 10.22 14.59 -0.86
C TRP A 171 10.66 16.00 -0.43
N LYS A 172 10.80 16.24 0.88
CA LYS A 172 11.10 17.56 1.46
C LYS A 172 10.08 18.62 1.05
N THR A 173 8.81 18.22 1.02
CA THR A 173 7.66 19.06 0.63
C THR A 173 6.72 19.28 1.81
N PRO A 174 5.98 20.40 1.91
CA PRO A 174 4.93 20.54 2.91
C PRO A 174 3.76 19.57 2.63
N ALA A 175 3.08 19.09 3.67
CA ALA A 175 1.93 18.19 3.53
C ALA A 175 0.80 18.80 2.70
N SER A 176 0.60 20.12 2.77
CA SER A 176 -0.41 20.85 1.98
C SER A 176 -0.23 20.73 0.47
N GLN A 177 0.98 20.43 0.00
CA GLN A 177 1.26 20.19 -1.42
C GLN A 177 0.56 18.94 -1.97
N TRP A 178 0.21 17.99 -1.09
CA TRP A 178 -0.40 16.69 -1.43
C TRP A 178 -1.94 16.73 -1.46
N GLY A 179 -2.53 17.89 -1.19
CA GLY A 179 -3.98 18.08 -1.11
C GLY A 179 -4.55 17.81 0.28
N GLU A 180 -5.82 17.42 0.34
CA GLU A 180 -6.49 17.11 1.60
C GLU A 180 -5.92 15.82 2.22
N THR A 181 -5.82 15.79 3.55
CA THR A 181 -5.33 14.62 4.30
C THR A 181 -6.05 13.34 3.89
N LYS A 182 -7.36 13.39 3.70
CA LYS A 182 -8.18 12.31 3.14
C LYS A 182 -8.73 12.76 1.79
N GLY A 183 -8.49 11.98 0.74
CA GLY A 183 -8.96 12.27 -0.62
C GLY A 183 -7.97 13.02 -1.50
N GLY A 184 -6.97 13.69 -0.91
CA GLY A 184 -5.81 14.26 -1.59
C GLY A 184 -6.14 15.42 -2.52
N VAL A 185 -5.55 15.44 -3.71
CA VAL A 185 -5.85 16.47 -4.71
C VAL A 185 -7.27 16.30 -5.26
N LYS A 186 -7.91 17.41 -5.64
CA LYS A 186 -9.30 17.46 -6.11
C LYS A 186 -9.42 17.50 -7.64
N GLU A 187 -8.36 17.89 -8.33
CA GLU A 187 -8.34 18.00 -9.79
C GLU A 187 -6.97 17.66 -10.38
N ALA A 188 -6.96 17.21 -11.65
CA ALA A 188 -5.75 16.74 -12.33
C ALA A 188 -4.66 17.83 -12.48
N SER A 189 -5.06 19.11 -12.54
CA SER A 189 -4.15 20.26 -12.58
C SER A 189 -3.26 20.35 -11.34
N GLN A 190 -3.72 19.88 -10.18
CA GLN A 190 -2.96 19.88 -8.93
C GLN A 190 -1.89 18.79 -8.90
N CYS A 191 -1.95 17.79 -9.78
CA CYS A 191 -0.90 16.77 -9.88
C CYS A 191 0.48 17.37 -10.22
N LYS A 192 0.53 18.56 -10.84
CA LYS A 192 1.79 19.28 -11.10
C LYS A 192 2.54 19.68 -9.81
N ASN A 193 1.82 19.72 -8.69
CA ASN A 193 2.40 20.04 -7.40
C ASN A 193 3.08 18.81 -6.79
N LEU A 194 2.85 17.60 -7.27
CA LEU A 194 3.52 16.39 -6.76
C LEU A 194 4.89 16.20 -7.42
N PRO A 195 5.80 15.42 -6.80
CA PRO A 195 7.05 15.01 -7.44
C PRO A 195 6.82 14.46 -8.85
N GLU A 196 7.71 14.79 -9.78
CA GLU A 196 7.55 14.49 -11.21
C GLU A 196 7.25 13.00 -11.48
N SER A 197 7.98 12.12 -10.79
CA SER A 197 7.83 10.66 -10.88
C SER A 197 6.44 10.15 -10.48
N LEU A 198 5.67 10.95 -9.74
CA LEU A 198 4.35 10.58 -9.19
C LEU A 198 3.18 11.24 -9.93
N GLN A 199 3.46 12.18 -10.82
CA GLN A 199 2.40 12.94 -11.50
C GLN A 199 1.58 12.06 -12.45
N ALA A 200 2.19 11.03 -13.05
CA ALA A 200 1.52 10.12 -13.95
C ALA A 200 0.42 9.32 -13.23
N GLY A 201 0.74 8.68 -12.09
CA GLY A 201 -0.25 7.97 -11.27
C GLY A 201 -1.31 8.91 -10.68
N CYS A 202 -0.94 10.14 -10.33
CA CYS A 202 -1.92 11.14 -9.90
C CYS A 202 -2.92 11.48 -11.02
N LYS A 203 -2.44 11.79 -12.23
CA LYS A 203 -3.29 12.11 -13.39
C LYS A 203 -4.11 10.90 -13.85
N TRP A 204 -3.59 9.69 -13.66
CA TRP A 204 -4.29 8.44 -13.97
C TRP A 204 -5.63 8.36 -13.22
N ARG A 205 -5.68 8.75 -11.95
CA ARG A 205 -6.94 8.75 -11.16
C ARG A 205 -8.09 9.45 -11.88
N PHE A 206 -7.83 10.66 -12.37
CA PHE A 206 -8.85 11.53 -12.96
C PHE A 206 -9.27 11.10 -14.35
N SER A 207 -8.40 10.41 -15.08
CA SER A 207 -8.65 9.98 -16.47
C SER A 207 -9.17 8.55 -16.57
N SER A 208 -8.93 7.72 -15.56
CA SER A 208 -9.10 6.27 -15.66
C SER A 208 -10.02 5.67 -14.60
N TRP A 209 -9.93 6.10 -13.35
CA TRP A 209 -10.61 5.42 -12.22
C TRP A 209 -11.79 6.20 -11.65
N GLY A 210 -11.60 7.48 -11.29
CA GLY A 210 -12.63 8.29 -10.64
C GLY A 210 -12.44 8.43 -9.13
N ASP A 211 -13.54 8.62 -8.40
CA ASP A 211 -13.54 8.91 -6.97
C ASP A 211 -14.30 7.84 -6.17
N ASN A 212 -13.55 7.10 -5.35
CA ASN A 212 -14.02 6.08 -4.39
C ASN A 212 -15.12 5.13 -4.90
N PRO A 213 -14.85 4.36 -5.96
CA PRO A 213 -15.86 3.50 -6.56
C PRO A 213 -16.31 2.38 -5.61
N MET A 214 -17.57 1.97 -5.75
CA MET A 214 -18.12 0.82 -5.03
C MET A 214 -17.86 -0.45 -5.80
N MET A 215 -17.35 -1.48 -5.11
CA MET A 215 -17.18 -2.78 -5.74
C MET A 215 -18.53 -3.44 -6.02
N LYS A 216 -18.59 -4.26 -7.07
CA LYS A 216 -19.77 -5.09 -7.39
C LYS A 216 -19.92 -6.30 -6.47
N GLY A 217 -18.91 -6.60 -5.66
CA GLY A 217 -18.84 -7.72 -4.74
C GLY A 217 -17.42 -7.87 -4.17
N SER A 218 -17.16 -8.98 -3.49
CA SER A 218 -15.84 -9.29 -2.94
C SER A 218 -14.76 -9.35 -4.02
N PRO A 219 -13.55 -8.83 -3.75
CA PRO A 219 -12.37 -9.12 -4.56
C PRO A 219 -12.10 -10.63 -4.62
N LYS A 220 -11.80 -11.15 -5.80
CA LYS A 220 -11.52 -12.58 -6.00
C LYS A 220 -10.02 -12.82 -6.05
N ARG A 221 -9.51 -13.73 -5.21
CA ARG A 221 -8.09 -14.11 -5.18
C ARG A 221 -7.69 -14.73 -6.53
N VAL A 222 -6.56 -14.28 -7.08
CA VAL A 222 -5.98 -14.75 -8.34
C VAL A 222 -4.47 -14.85 -8.22
N LYS A 223 -3.86 -15.65 -9.10
CA LYS A 223 -2.40 -15.70 -9.25
C LYS A 223 -1.86 -14.36 -9.70
N CYS A 224 -0.77 -13.88 -9.09
CA CYS A 224 -0.20 -12.59 -9.41
C CYS A 224 0.36 -12.53 -10.85
N PRO A 225 0.06 -11.46 -11.60
CA PRO A 225 0.73 -11.13 -12.85
C PRO A 225 2.22 -10.84 -12.68
N LYS A 226 2.99 -11.04 -13.76
CA LYS A 226 4.42 -10.69 -13.78
C LYS A 226 4.63 -9.21 -13.49
N SER A 227 3.88 -8.33 -14.15
CA SER A 227 4.01 -6.87 -14.00
C SER A 227 3.84 -6.35 -12.56
N LEU A 228 3.01 -7.00 -11.73
CA LEU A 228 2.89 -6.63 -10.32
C LEU A 228 4.13 -7.08 -9.52
N ILE A 229 4.62 -8.30 -9.78
CA ILE A 229 5.84 -8.83 -9.14
C ILE A 229 7.10 -8.08 -9.62
N ASP A 230 7.14 -7.68 -10.89
CA ASP A 230 8.23 -6.89 -11.48
C ASP A 230 8.40 -5.54 -10.79
N ARG A 231 7.31 -5.01 -10.24
CA ARG A 231 7.24 -3.72 -9.53
C ARG A 231 7.43 -3.83 -8.03
N SER A 232 6.78 -4.80 -7.38
CA SER A 232 6.83 -4.95 -5.91
C SER A 232 7.97 -5.83 -5.43
N GLY A 233 8.51 -6.70 -6.29
CA GLY A 233 9.47 -7.71 -5.89
C GLY A 233 8.90 -8.88 -5.09
N CYS A 234 7.61 -8.86 -4.73
CA CYS A 234 7.03 -9.82 -3.81
C CYS A 234 6.14 -10.84 -4.54
N GLN A 235 6.35 -12.12 -4.24
CA GLN A 235 5.50 -13.21 -4.71
C GLN A 235 5.27 -14.21 -3.58
N ARG A 236 4.01 -14.59 -3.37
CA ARG A 236 3.63 -15.62 -2.40
C ARG A 236 4.05 -17.01 -2.86
N LYS A 237 4.40 -17.87 -1.91
CA LYS A 237 4.73 -19.29 -2.18
C LYS A 237 3.50 -20.11 -2.57
N ASP A 238 2.31 -19.68 -2.16
CA ASP A 238 1.03 -20.34 -2.44
C ASP A 238 0.40 -19.93 -3.78
N ASP A 239 0.98 -18.96 -4.50
CA ASP A 239 0.37 -18.40 -5.72
C ASP A 239 0.20 -19.43 -6.83
N ASN A 240 0.98 -20.52 -6.82
CA ASN A 240 0.84 -21.63 -7.76
C ASN A 240 -0.40 -22.51 -7.51
N SER A 241 -1.00 -22.44 -6.33
CA SER A 241 -2.25 -23.14 -5.98
C SER A 241 -3.51 -22.36 -6.37
N VAL A 242 -3.35 -21.11 -6.82
CA VAL A 242 -4.44 -20.21 -7.18
C VAL A 242 -4.59 -20.14 -8.70
N GLY A 243 -5.85 -20.08 -9.17
CA GLY A 243 -6.16 -19.88 -10.59
C GLY A 243 -5.69 -18.52 -11.11
N ALA A 244 -5.28 -18.47 -12.38
CA ALA A 244 -4.98 -17.19 -13.04
C ALA A 244 -6.26 -16.37 -13.27
N TYR A 245 -6.11 -15.06 -13.42
CA TYR A 245 -7.18 -14.22 -13.99
C TYR A 245 -7.51 -14.70 -15.41
N GLN A 246 -8.79 -14.90 -15.69
CA GLN A 246 -9.28 -15.49 -16.94
C GLN A 246 -9.63 -14.45 -18.02
N GLY A 247 -9.58 -13.16 -17.70
CA GLY A 247 -9.83 -12.11 -18.68
C GLY A 247 -8.64 -11.89 -19.63
N GLN A 248 -8.88 -11.09 -20.66
CA GLN A 248 -7.82 -10.68 -21.58
C GLN A 248 -6.83 -9.77 -20.86
N THR A 249 -5.56 -9.98 -21.16
CA THR A 249 -4.44 -9.19 -20.63
C THR A 249 -3.31 -9.18 -21.64
N ASP A 250 -2.48 -8.15 -21.59
CA ASP A 250 -1.22 -8.12 -22.31
C ASP A 250 -0.21 -9.17 -21.77
N ALA A 251 0.95 -9.29 -22.43
CA ALA A 251 1.94 -10.32 -22.13
C ALA A 251 2.59 -10.16 -20.75
N GLN A 252 2.75 -8.92 -20.29
CA GLN A 252 3.33 -8.54 -19.00
C GLN A 252 2.33 -8.79 -17.86
N ASN A 253 1.04 -8.70 -18.15
CA ASN A 253 -0.03 -8.91 -17.18
C ASN A 253 -0.55 -10.37 -17.16
N LYS A 254 0.15 -11.31 -17.82
CA LYS A 254 -0.09 -12.75 -17.63
C LYS A 254 0.39 -13.20 -16.26
N ALA A 255 -0.30 -14.21 -15.71
CA ALA A 255 0.07 -14.83 -14.45
C ALA A 255 1.52 -15.32 -14.47
N ALA A 256 2.23 -15.06 -13.38
CA ALA A 256 3.62 -15.44 -13.23
C ALA A 256 3.77 -16.93 -12.87
N LYS A 257 4.93 -17.51 -13.21
CA LYS A 257 5.32 -18.81 -12.65
C LYS A 257 5.80 -18.61 -11.21
N ALA A 258 5.86 -19.68 -10.42
CA ALA A 258 6.50 -19.61 -9.10
C ALA A 258 7.97 -19.20 -9.26
N MET A 259 8.50 -18.44 -8.30
CA MET A 259 9.87 -17.92 -8.33
C MET A 259 10.15 -17.09 -9.60
N HIS A 260 9.18 -16.25 -9.99
CA HIS A 260 9.33 -15.43 -11.18
C HIS A 260 10.53 -14.49 -11.07
N LYS A 261 11.46 -14.60 -12.02
CA LYS A 261 12.60 -13.69 -12.13
C LYS A 261 12.10 -12.32 -12.58
N ARG A 262 11.98 -11.42 -11.60
CA ARG A 262 11.46 -10.07 -11.80
C ARG A 262 12.28 -9.24 -12.78
N ASP A 263 11.61 -8.45 -13.62
CA ASP A 263 12.23 -7.42 -14.45
C ASP A 263 12.11 -6.03 -13.80
N ARG A 264 13.15 -5.62 -13.07
CA ARG A 264 13.15 -4.33 -12.35
C ARG A 264 13.25 -3.10 -13.27
N SER A 265 13.49 -3.28 -14.57
CA SER A 265 13.57 -2.15 -15.51
C SER A 265 12.25 -1.39 -15.64
N VAL A 266 11.11 -2.04 -15.33
CA VAL A 266 9.77 -1.43 -15.31
C VAL A 266 9.63 -0.30 -14.27
N CYS A 267 10.59 -0.19 -13.37
CA CYS A 267 10.64 0.79 -12.29
C CYS A 267 11.71 1.89 -12.49
N LEU A 268 12.47 1.84 -13.58
CA LEU A 268 13.56 2.78 -13.88
C LEU A 268 13.24 3.71 -15.06
N GLY A 269 11.95 3.93 -15.34
CA GLY A 269 11.50 4.98 -16.26
C GLY A 269 11.86 4.80 -17.73
N GLY A 270 11.79 3.58 -18.29
CA GLY A 270 11.82 3.38 -19.76
C GLY A 270 13.08 3.87 -20.49
N GLY A 271 14.16 4.15 -19.76
CA GLY A 271 15.46 4.42 -20.35
C GLY A 271 15.95 3.18 -21.07
N SER A 272 16.04 3.27 -22.40
CA SER A 272 16.75 2.29 -23.22
C SER A 272 18.10 1.98 -22.58
N SER A 273 18.40 0.69 -22.49
CA SER A 273 19.69 0.11 -22.11
C SER A 273 20.87 1.03 -22.39
N SER A 274 21.38 1.70 -21.35
CA SER A 274 22.71 2.31 -21.39
C SER A 274 23.54 1.73 -20.25
N GLY A 275 24.59 1.00 -20.63
CA GLY A 275 25.72 0.65 -19.78
C GLY A 275 25.45 -0.32 -18.63
N SER A 276 25.85 -1.58 -18.81
CA SER A 276 26.06 -2.54 -17.72
C SER A 276 26.83 -1.91 -16.55
N LYS A 277 26.14 -1.67 -15.44
CA LYS A 277 26.65 -1.89 -14.08
C LYS A 277 25.51 -2.51 -13.28
N GLY A 278 25.57 -3.84 -13.14
CA GLY A 278 24.77 -4.66 -12.21
C GLY A 278 23.26 -4.42 -12.23
N LYS A 279 22.52 -5.18 -13.06
CA LYS A 279 21.09 -5.39 -12.79
C LYS A 279 20.97 -6.00 -11.39
N PRO A 280 20.18 -5.45 -10.46
CA PRO A 280 19.88 -6.15 -9.22
C PRO A 280 19.24 -7.48 -9.58
N GLU A 281 19.95 -8.58 -9.32
CA GLU A 281 19.46 -9.90 -9.63
C GLU A 281 18.19 -10.15 -8.83
N GLY A 282 17.07 -10.38 -9.53
CA GLY A 282 15.89 -10.97 -8.92
C GLY A 282 16.20 -12.38 -8.44
N TYR A 283 15.61 -12.76 -7.32
CA TYR A 283 15.61 -14.13 -6.81
C TYR A 283 15.24 -15.13 -7.93
N GLY A 284 16.14 -16.07 -8.22
CA GLY A 284 16.00 -17.06 -9.30
C GLY A 284 17.30 -17.57 -9.91
N SER A 285 18.42 -17.57 -9.18
CA SER A 285 19.65 -18.24 -9.61
C SER A 285 19.52 -19.75 -9.39
N GLU A 286 18.91 -20.45 -10.36
CA GLU A 286 19.15 -21.88 -10.50
C GLU A 286 20.58 -22.07 -11.00
N ALA A 287 21.37 -22.82 -10.23
CA ALA A 287 22.64 -23.36 -10.66
C ALA A 287 22.38 -24.24 -11.90
N GLY A 288 22.87 -23.79 -13.06
CA GLY A 288 22.75 -24.51 -14.31
C GLY A 288 23.54 -25.82 -14.25
N GLU A 289 22.81 -26.93 -14.33
CA GLU A 289 23.32 -28.24 -14.68
C GLU A 289 23.87 -28.19 -16.12
N SER A 290 25.19 -28.24 -16.24
CA SER A 290 25.90 -28.26 -17.51
C SER A 290 25.81 -29.65 -18.12
N THR A 291 25.05 -29.79 -19.21
CA THR A 291 25.20 -30.91 -20.14
C THR A 291 25.92 -30.43 -21.39
N GLY A 292 27.17 -30.88 -21.51
CA GLY A 292 27.77 -31.31 -22.78
C GLY A 292 28.22 -30.25 -23.78
N ALA A 293 29.56 -30.15 -23.86
CA ALA A 293 30.40 -30.05 -25.07
C ALA A 293 31.23 -28.76 -25.15
N ASP A 294 32.51 -28.86 -24.82
CA ASP A 294 33.54 -28.73 -25.86
C ASP A 294 34.93 -29.20 -25.39
N ASN A 295 35.66 -29.78 -26.33
CA ASN A 295 37.02 -30.28 -26.18
C ASN A 295 38.02 -29.14 -26.32
N GLY A 296 38.97 -29.01 -25.39
CA GLY A 296 40.06 -28.05 -25.54
C GLY A 296 41.09 -28.18 -24.42
N ALA A 297 42.19 -28.87 -24.73
CA ALA A 297 43.34 -29.08 -23.87
C ALA A 297 44.01 -27.77 -23.40
N GLY A 298 44.52 -27.76 -22.16
CA GLY A 298 45.33 -26.65 -21.66
C GLY A 298 45.66 -26.74 -20.17
N SER A 299 46.59 -27.63 -19.83
CA SER A 299 47.58 -27.58 -18.74
C SER A 299 47.34 -26.68 -17.51
N ASN A 300 47.18 -27.31 -16.34
CA ASN A 300 47.55 -26.76 -15.02
C ASN A 300 49.06 -27.03 -14.79
N PRO A 301 49.82 -26.19 -14.06
CA PRO A 301 49.92 -26.35 -12.59
C PRO A 301 50.02 -24.97 -11.87
N GLY A 302 49.84 -24.78 -10.58
CA GLY A 302 49.63 -25.63 -9.41
C GLY A 302 49.73 -24.76 -8.14
N LEU A 303 49.10 -25.23 -7.07
CA LEU A 303 49.52 -25.17 -5.65
C LEU A 303 49.94 -23.82 -5.02
N ASN A 304 49.00 -23.16 -4.30
CA ASN A 304 48.89 -22.95 -2.83
C ASN A 304 50.17 -22.77 -1.95
N PRO A 305 50.03 -22.37 -0.65
CA PRO A 305 49.64 -21.10 -0.03
C PRO A 305 50.78 -20.51 0.86
N GLY A 306 50.61 -19.31 1.42
CA GLY A 306 51.54 -18.76 2.42
C GLY A 306 50.86 -17.80 3.39
N SER A 307 50.71 -18.26 4.64
CA SER A 307 50.28 -17.55 5.83
C SER A 307 51.42 -16.77 6.51
N ASP A 308 51.04 -16.00 7.54
CA ASP A 308 51.88 -15.36 8.58
C ASP A 308 52.51 -14.00 8.19
N SER A 309 52.60 -12.97 9.03
CA SER A 309 52.20 -12.72 10.42
C SER A 309 52.40 -11.22 10.76
N SER A 310 51.62 -10.73 11.71
CA SER A 310 51.97 -9.85 12.85
C SER A 310 52.97 -8.68 12.73
N ALA A 311 52.43 -7.50 13.06
CA ALA A 311 52.86 -6.57 14.13
C ALA A 311 53.83 -5.38 13.85
N GLU A 312 53.52 -4.32 14.62
CA GLU A 312 54.28 -3.08 14.93
C GLU A 312 54.33 -2.01 13.82
N GLY A 313 53.96 -0.75 14.01
CA GLY A 313 53.82 0.08 15.21
C GLY A 313 54.67 1.34 15.01
N SER A 314 54.08 2.54 14.89
CA SER A 314 54.73 3.86 15.08
C SER A 314 53.75 5.04 14.85
N GLN A 315 53.25 5.61 15.94
CA GLN A 315 53.08 7.06 16.16
C GLN A 315 54.17 7.48 17.19
N PRO A 316 54.47 8.75 17.54
CA PRO A 316 53.62 9.97 17.44
C PRO A 316 54.37 11.29 17.15
N ARG A 317 53.63 12.41 17.00
CA ARG A 317 54.03 13.75 17.52
C ARG A 317 52.78 14.62 17.77
N GLY A 318 52.67 15.14 18.99
CA GLY A 318 51.82 16.27 19.38
C GLY A 318 52.67 17.43 19.89
N TYR A 319 52.03 18.57 20.16
CA TYR A 319 52.33 19.70 21.08
C TYR A 319 51.45 20.89 20.61
N GLY A 320 50.79 21.73 21.42
CA GLY A 320 50.79 21.91 22.87
C GLY A 320 49.64 22.83 23.32
N THR A 321 49.57 23.03 24.64
CA THR A 321 48.56 23.75 25.45
C THR A 321 49.08 25.09 25.98
N ASP A 322 48.17 26.03 26.27
CA ASP A 322 48.14 27.03 27.38
C ASP A 322 46.75 27.72 27.32
N GLY A 323 45.91 27.89 28.37
CA GLY A 323 46.10 28.55 29.68
C GLY A 323 45.77 30.06 29.52
N GLY A 324 44.86 30.78 30.20
CA GLY A 324 43.92 30.60 31.31
C GLY A 324 43.21 31.96 31.60
N GLU A 325 42.06 31.89 32.29
CA GLU A 325 41.39 32.82 33.23
C GLU A 325 41.35 34.37 33.07
N GLY A 326 40.19 34.98 33.37
CA GLY A 326 40.08 36.39 33.82
C GLY A 326 38.71 37.07 33.66
N SER A 327 37.98 37.22 34.77
CA SER A 327 36.63 37.81 34.97
C SER A 327 36.58 39.35 34.97
N THR A 328 35.42 39.96 34.67
CA THR A 328 34.71 40.98 35.51
C THR A 328 33.34 41.40 34.94
N ASP A 329 32.27 40.99 35.64
CA ASP A 329 31.13 41.75 36.21
C ASP A 329 30.55 43.04 35.57
N ALA A 330 29.20 43.09 35.44
CA ALA A 330 28.30 44.09 36.07
C ALA A 330 26.85 44.13 35.47
N SER A 331 25.94 43.37 36.08
CA SER A 331 24.65 43.75 36.70
C SER A 331 23.76 44.92 36.16
N TYR A 332 22.44 44.67 35.92
CA TYR A 332 21.30 45.01 36.85
C TYR A 332 19.87 44.76 36.25
N LYS A 333 19.05 43.98 37.00
CA LYS A 333 17.58 44.03 37.34
C LYS A 333 16.49 44.21 36.25
N SER A 334 15.23 43.80 36.39
CA SER A 334 14.38 42.88 37.20
C SER A 334 12.94 43.12 36.72
N GLY A 335 12.04 42.13 36.77
CA GLY A 335 10.59 42.36 36.63
C GLY A 335 9.75 41.08 36.49
N ASP A 336 9.19 40.63 37.62
CA ASP A 336 8.21 39.54 37.76
C ASP A 336 6.81 39.91 37.23
N GLY A 337 6.00 38.89 36.92
CA GLY A 337 4.55 39.05 36.71
C GLY A 337 3.82 37.76 36.35
N SER A 338 3.36 37.03 37.36
CA SER A 338 2.45 35.86 37.29
C SER A 338 0.97 36.26 37.24
N ALA A 339 0.12 35.56 36.46
CA ALA A 339 -1.28 35.21 36.81
C ALA A 339 -2.00 34.36 35.72
N THR A 340 -2.81 33.40 36.17
CA THR A 340 -3.89 32.65 35.49
C THR A 340 -5.23 32.93 36.24
N PRO A 341 -6.43 32.39 35.88
CA PRO A 341 -7.25 32.49 34.65
C PRO A 341 -8.77 32.83 34.90
N SER A 342 -9.59 32.86 33.82
CA SER A 342 -11.09 32.81 33.72
C SER A 342 -11.90 34.15 33.81
N PRO A 343 -13.18 34.28 33.38
CA PRO A 343 -14.18 33.31 32.86
C PRO A 343 -14.98 33.78 31.59
N THR A 344 -16.22 33.26 31.44
CA THR A 344 -17.16 33.02 30.33
C THR A 344 -18.00 34.18 29.72
N SER A 345 -18.69 33.82 28.63
CA SER A 345 -20.07 34.17 28.15
C SER A 345 -20.36 35.36 27.19
N ASP A 346 -21.09 34.99 26.13
CA ASP A 346 -22.19 35.64 25.40
C ASP A 346 -22.01 36.90 24.53
N GLY A 347 -22.58 36.82 23.31
CA GLY A 347 -22.82 37.96 22.42
C GLY A 347 -23.14 37.58 20.96
N GLN A 348 -24.39 37.24 20.67
CA GLN A 348 -24.99 37.22 19.31
C GLN A 348 -25.07 38.64 18.71
N PRO A 349 -25.34 38.74 17.39
CA PRO A 349 -26.54 39.50 16.98
C PRO A 349 -27.50 38.71 16.07
N GLN A 350 -28.79 39.07 16.22
CA GLN A 350 -29.98 38.67 15.47
C GLN A 350 -29.94 39.08 13.99
N VAL A 351 -30.65 38.30 13.15
CA VAL A 351 -31.50 38.82 12.06
C VAL A 351 -32.80 37.99 12.02
N ASP A 352 -33.93 38.71 11.98
CA ASP A 352 -35.31 38.23 12.09
C ASP A 352 -35.86 37.50 10.85
N GLY A 353 -36.90 36.69 11.07
CA GLY A 353 -37.75 36.11 10.02
C GLY A 353 -38.75 35.05 10.53
N GLN A 354 -39.86 35.49 11.14
CA GLN A 354 -41.16 34.79 11.27
C GLN A 354 -41.70 34.36 9.87
N ASN A 355 -42.56 33.36 9.62
CA ASN A 355 -43.61 32.72 10.43
C ASN A 355 -44.20 31.43 9.78
N ASP A 356 -44.95 30.68 10.59
CA ASP A 356 -46.07 29.74 10.33
C ASP A 356 -45.80 28.38 9.60
N GLY A 357 -46.29 27.22 10.04
CA GLY A 357 -47.20 26.80 11.11
C GLY A 357 -47.68 25.34 10.88
N THR A 358 -48.37 24.75 11.87
CA THR A 358 -49.14 23.46 11.89
C THR A 358 -48.33 22.15 12.06
N SER A 359 -48.27 21.53 13.24
CA SER A 359 -49.26 20.71 14.00
C SER A 359 -49.19 19.20 13.66
N ASP A 360 -48.71 18.35 14.57
CA ASP A 360 -49.58 17.54 15.43
C ASP A 360 -48.82 16.46 16.21
N ALA A 361 -49.35 16.22 17.40
CA ALA A 361 -48.86 15.33 18.43
C ALA A 361 -49.10 13.85 18.09
N ASN A 362 -48.25 12.95 18.62
CA ASN A 362 -48.79 11.76 19.25
C ASN A 362 -47.89 11.25 20.39
N ASN A 363 -48.58 10.85 21.45
CA ASN A 363 -48.10 10.51 22.77
C ASN A 363 -48.08 8.97 22.92
N GLY A 364 -47.18 8.40 23.72
CA GLY A 364 -47.35 7.00 24.12
C GLY A 364 -46.12 6.27 24.67
N GLY A 365 -46.00 6.23 26.00
CA GLY A 365 -45.94 4.94 26.70
C GLY A 365 -44.57 4.34 27.05
N ALA A 366 -44.28 4.38 28.34
CA ALA A 366 -43.11 3.84 29.05
C ALA A 366 -42.81 2.33 28.88
N ALA A 367 -41.53 1.97 29.04
CA ALA A 367 -41.11 0.74 29.71
C ALA A 367 -39.77 0.97 30.44
N VAL A 368 -39.77 0.63 31.73
CA VAL A 368 -38.64 0.68 32.67
C VAL A 368 -38.07 -0.75 32.84
N VAL A 369 -36.83 -0.83 33.37
CA VAL A 369 -36.16 -1.95 34.08
C VAL A 369 -35.12 -2.73 33.23
N PRO A 370 -33.95 -3.18 33.75
CA PRO A 370 -33.12 -2.70 34.88
C PRO A 370 -31.61 -2.53 34.55
N ASP A 371 -30.94 -1.92 35.53
CA ASP A 371 -29.50 -1.82 35.75
C ASP A 371 -28.82 -3.20 35.97
N GLY A 372 -27.59 -3.35 35.47
CA GLY A 372 -26.84 -4.62 35.51
C GLY A 372 -25.36 -4.47 35.15
N HIS A 373 -24.54 -4.13 36.16
CA HIS A 373 -23.08 -4.05 36.14
C HIS A 373 -22.36 -5.24 35.44
N LYS A 374 -21.28 -4.95 34.68
CA LYS A 374 -19.87 -5.21 35.10
C LYS A 374 -18.82 -4.84 34.03
N LYS A 375 -17.88 -4.01 34.49
CA LYS A 375 -16.52 -3.70 34.04
C LYS A 375 -15.89 -4.63 32.98
N MET A 376 -15.36 -4.06 31.90
CA MET A 376 -14.23 -4.63 31.17
C MET A 376 -13.04 -3.67 31.20
N HIS A 377 -11.93 -4.21 31.68
CA HIS A 377 -10.66 -3.55 31.93
C HIS A 377 -9.94 -3.20 30.62
N LYS A 378 -9.29 -2.03 30.63
CA LYS A 378 -8.17 -1.67 29.74
C LYS A 378 -7.08 -2.74 29.83
N VAL A 379 -6.63 -3.24 28.69
CA VAL A 379 -5.31 -3.88 28.56
C VAL A 379 -4.64 -3.34 27.29
N CYS A 380 -3.80 -2.31 27.49
CA CYS A 380 -2.74 -1.97 26.55
C CYS A 380 -1.57 -2.92 26.81
N HIS A 381 -1.20 -3.78 25.85
CA HIS A 381 0.09 -4.45 25.89
C HIS A 381 1.08 -3.80 24.94
N LYS A 382 2.02 -3.14 25.59
CA LYS A 382 3.35 -2.70 25.17
C LYS A 382 4.17 -3.91 24.72
N TRP A 383 4.72 -3.90 23.52
CA TRP A 383 5.83 -4.79 23.15
C TRP A 383 7.02 -3.93 22.71
N ARG A 384 8.17 -4.29 23.30
CA ARG A 384 9.49 -3.70 23.13
C ARG A 384 10.11 -4.11 21.82
#